data_AF-A0A3D0F481-F1
#
_entry.id   AF-A0A3D0F481-F1
#
_cell.length_a   1.000
_cell.length_b   1.000
_cell.length_c   1.000
_cell.angle_alpha   90.00
_cell.angle_beta   90.00
_cell.angle_gamma   90.00
#
_symmetry.space_group_name_H-M   'P 1'
#
loop_
_entity.id
_entity.type
_entity.pdbx_description
1 polymer ?
#
loop_
_entity_poly.entity_id
_entity_poly.type
_entity_poly.pdbx_seq_one_letter_code
_entity_poly.pdbx_strand_id
1 'polypeptide(L)'
;MIKFRTLLVLLVFTFASAGCRYFNTDAFSGSTLIWESGANNYYNRESPHPLEFGEDILVTGEVEKDVRVNLEKLPWRSVAVKESRMEGDSLVFEGAFRYDGYALSDILSIVKVDKWKKEEFYPPVDLYVEVWNDKGEFAVFSWGELFYSADPYNVIIAKNVTRVIPGKTKELWKLPKSAKIVSGGDRYSVRNISDPVKIVIKSLRGNFKVDREPEIFTSTALEVNDGTQPVLTFPNLPAHLPVVEKRTLFYGQSMGYKGEKIYRGVSIEQLIGESLPLNKTSLRGGIVCIEATDGYRASFSLSELMNRADFKEPLVMYGGDEKGRDGFSLFCPGDMFADRAIKSINKITLTKSKQELTGNLIIFHAGSLSMPFKAIADSFMIMNPGVKILAEASGSLDAARKITELKRDCDIMASADYVVIDNLLIPEYAEENIKFATNEMALVYTEKSKYSNEIDSLNWLSYLSRKDVAIGRSDPDSDPCGYRTLLTLELTKLQSGKNREVIEQIETIIAKDRRFIRPKEVDLLALLDAGAVDYIFLYKSVAVQHNLKYLELPKRVNLGDPNYNSTYSQATVSVRGAKPGTKIEIKGEAMVYGVTIMKKAPNRAAAEAFIEFLLDQNGGRKILREMGQNP
;
A
#
# COMPACT_ATOMS: atom_id res chain seq x y z
N MET A 1 78.95 -26.00 0.51
CA MET A 1 77.79 -25.34 1.17
C MET A 1 76.63 -25.33 0.19
N ILE A 2 75.38 -25.46 0.68
CA ILE A 2 74.13 -25.61 -0.11
C ILE A 2 73.81 -27.06 -0.52
N LYS A 3 73.47 -27.92 0.45
CA LYS A 3 72.57 -29.09 0.23
C LYS A 3 71.98 -29.70 1.51
N PHE A 4 71.84 -28.92 2.58
CA PHE A 4 71.31 -29.41 3.87
C PHE A 4 70.29 -28.47 4.55
N ARG A 5 69.81 -27.42 3.86
CA ARG A 5 68.80 -26.50 4.41
C ARG A 5 67.36 -26.76 3.94
N THR A 6 67.17 -27.60 2.93
CA THR A 6 65.82 -27.85 2.37
C THR A 6 65.10 -29.03 3.01
N LEU A 7 65.79 -29.91 3.74
CA LEU A 7 65.17 -31.09 4.36
C LEU A 7 64.63 -30.82 5.77
N LEU A 8 65.13 -29.80 6.48
CA LEU A 8 64.65 -29.46 7.83
C LEU A 8 63.38 -28.60 7.82
N VAL A 9 63.13 -27.85 6.74
CA VAL A 9 61.91 -27.04 6.59
C VAL A 9 60.68 -27.90 6.24
N LEU A 10 60.89 -29.06 5.60
CA LEU A 10 59.82 -30.00 5.26
C LEU A 10 59.42 -30.93 6.41
N LEU A 11 60.25 -31.09 7.45
CA LEU A 11 59.94 -31.95 8.60
C LEU A 11 59.27 -31.18 9.76
N VAL A 12 59.36 -29.85 9.77
CA VAL A 12 58.59 -29.00 10.71
C VAL A 12 57.18 -28.72 10.19
N PHE A 13 56.97 -28.75 8.87
CA PHE A 13 55.63 -28.59 8.30
C PHE A 13 54.75 -29.85 8.41
N THR A 14 55.33 -31.05 8.53
CA THR A 14 54.56 -32.29 8.70
C THR A 14 54.18 -32.59 10.15
N PHE A 15 54.79 -31.93 11.14
CA PHE A 15 54.34 -32.00 12.54
C PHE A 15 53.42 -30.84 12.97
N ALA A 16 53.37 -29.75 12.20
CA ALA A 16 52.36 -28.70 12.42
C ALA A 16 50.96 -29.09 11.90
N SER A 17 50.85 -30.03 10.96
CA SER A 17 49.57 -30.55 10.45
C SER A 17 48.95 -31.66 11.31
N ALA A 18 49.62 -32.11 12.38
CA ALA A 18 49.09 -33.09 13.33
C ALA A 18 48.67 -32.47 14.69
N GLY A 19 48.81 -31.15 14.85
CA GLY A 19 48.51 -30.42 16.08
C GLY A 19 47.15 -29.73 16.12
N CYS A 20 46.53 -29.43 14.99
CA CYS A 20 45.14 -28.98 14.95
C CYS A 20 44.25 -30.20 14.72
N ARG A 21 44.04 -30.98 15.79
CA ARG A 21 42.70 -31.56 15.99
C ARG A 21 41.76 -30.35 16.05
N TYR A 22 41.28 -29.92 14.88
CA TYR A 22 40.06 -29.12 14.84
C TYR A 22 39.08 -29.90 15.70
N PHE A 23 38.70 -29.31 16.83
CA PHE A 23 37.51 -29.75 17.51
C PHE A 23 36.46 -29.86 16.41
N ASN A 24 35.91 -31.06 16.23
CA ASN A 24 34.71 -31.31 15.42
C ASN A 24 33.54 -30.61 16.11
N THR A 25 33.64 -29.31 16.31
CA THR A 25 32.59 -28.40 16.71
C THR A 25 31.97 -27.91 15.41
N ASP A 26 30.67 -28.11 15.27
CA ASP A 26 29.85 -27.28 14.42
C ASP A 26 30.13 -25.82 14.82
N ALA A 27 30.89 -25.12 13.97
CA ALA A 27 31.27 -23.74 14.20
C ALA A 27 30.04 -22.81 14.29
N PHE A 28 28.87 -23.29 13.88
CA PHE A 28 27.63 -22.53 13.81
C PHE A 28 26.75 -22.69 15.07
N SER A 29 26.55 -23.92 15.57
CA SER A 29 25.83 -24.15 16.84
C SER A 29 26.72 -24.18 18.09
N GLY A 30 28.05 -24.18 17.91
CA GLY A 30 29.02 -24.43 19.00
C GLY A 30 29.00 -25.86 19.55
N SER A 31 28.20 -26.75 18.94
CA SER A 31 28.05 -28.13 19.39
C SER A 31 29.10 -29.04 18.75
N THR A 32 29.61 -30.04 19.48
CA THR A 32 30.45 -31.05 18.85
C THR A 32 29.63 -31.91 17.88
N LEU A 33 30.02 -31.94 16.59
CA LEU A 33 29.60 -32.88 15.54
C LEU A 33 29.95 -34.34 15.89
N ILE A 34 30.66 -34.56 16.99
CA ILE A 34 30.89 -35.89 17.58
C ILE A 34 29.63 -36.27 18.34
N TRP A 35 28.81 -37.11 17.73
CA TRP A 35 27.73 -37.79 18.39
C TRP A 35 28.18 -39.20 18.78
N GLU A 36 28.28 -39.46 20.08
CA GLU A 36 28.39 -40.82 20.61
C GLU A 36 27.00 -41.32 21.01
N SER A 37 26.73 -42.60 20.79
CA SER A 37 25.51 -43.24 21.29
C SER A 37 25.43 -43.07 22.81
N GLY A 38 24.39 -42.40 23.30
CA GLY A 38 24.25 -42.02 24.72
C GLY A 38 24.58 -40.57 25.05
N ALA A 39 24.99 -39.73 24.08
CA ALA A 39 25.28 -38.32 24.31
C ALA A 39 24.04 -37.49 24.70
N ASN A 40 24.29 -36.42 25.47
CA ASN A 40 23.27 -35.57 26.11
C ASN A 40 22.62 -34.53 25.18
N ASN A 41 23.14 -34.31 23.96
CA ASN A 41 22.53 -33.36 23.02
C ASN A 41 21.45 -34.05 22.18
N TYR A 42 20.19 -33.77 22.52
CA TYR A 42 19.01 -34.37 21.89
C TYR A 42 18.70 -33.80 20.49
N TYR A 43 19.28 -32.66 20.13
CA TYR A 43 19.03 -31.97 18.85
C TYR A 43 19.94 -32.46 17.72
N ASN A 44 21.04 -33.17 18.04
CA ASN A 44 22.07 -33.60 17.08
C ASN A 44 22.10 -35.12 16.87
N ARG A 45 20.95 -35.80 17.00
CA ARG A 45 20.87 -37.26 16.89
C ARG A 45 20.73 -37.77 15.46
N GLU A 46 20.52 -36.86 14.50
CA GLU A 46 20.55 -37.14 13.07
C GLU A 46 21.23 -35.98 12.33
N SER A 47 21.65 -36.23 11.10
CA SER A 47 22.25 -35.20 10.25
C SER A 47 21.19 -34.19 9.79
N PRO A 48 21.52 -32.89 9.70
CA PRO A 48 20.61 -31.89 9.16
C PRO A 48 20.18 -32.22 7.73
N HIS A 49 18.89 -32.07 7.45
CA HIS A 49 18.32 -32.21 6.12
C HIS A 49 18.21 -30.84 5.45
N PRO A 50 18.76 -30.64 4.24
CA PRO A 50 18.64 -29.38 3.51
C PRO A 50 17.21 -29.16 3.02
N LEU A 51 16.81 -27.90 2.99
CA LEU A 51 15.54 -27.42 2.46
C LEU A 51 15.83 -26.60 1.20
N GLU A 52 15.20 -26.98 0.09
CA GLU A 52 15.38 -26.27 -1.18
C GLU A 52 14.91 -24.81 -1.07
N PHE A 53 15.77 -23.88 -1.51
CA PHE A 53 15.49 -22.44 -1.50
C PHE A 53 16.53 -21.67 -2.31
N GLY A 54 16.14 -20.52 -2.86
CA GLY A 54 17.05 -19.59 -3.53
C GLY A 54 18.13 -19.01 -2.60
N GLU A 55 19.10 -18.31 -3.19
CA GLU A 55 20.18 -17.65 -2.46
C GLU A 55 19.81 -16.25 -1.98
N ASP A 56 18.79 -15.63 -2.61
CA ASP A 56 18.44 -14.24 -2.35
C ASP A 56 16.97 -14.06 -1.94
N ILE A 57 16.69 -13.01 -1.16
CA ILE A 57 15.33 -12.53 -0.84
C ILE A 57 15.19 -11.03 -1.13
N LEU A 58 14.03 -10.59 -1.61
CA LEU A 58 13.76 -9.16 -1.82
C LEU A 58 13.30 -8.50 -0.52
N VAL A 59 13.89 -7.37 -0.15
CA VAL A 59 13.38 -6.47 0.90
C VAL A 59 12.91 -5.17 0.25
N THR A 60 11.66 -4.78 0.51
CA THR A 60 10.96 -3.64 -0.11
C THR A 60 10.01 -2.95 0.89
N GLY A 61 9.22 -1.98 0.45
CA GLY A 61 8.27 -1.21 1.27
C GLY A 61 8.86 0.13 1.69
N GLU A 62 8.82 0.42 2.99
CA GLU A 62 9.36 1.64 3.60
C GLU A 62 10.89 1.58 3.74
N VAL A 63 11.56 1.56 2.60
CA VAL A 63 13.03 1.49 2.46
C VAL A 63 13.51 2.57 1.50
N GLU A 64 14.74 3.06 1.67
CA GLU A 64 15.31 4.06 0.73
C GLU A 64 15.37 3.53 -0.71
N LYS A 65 15.59 2.21 -0.85
CA LYS A 65 15.61 1.49 -2.12
C LYS A 65 15.35 0.02 -1.87
N ASP A 66 14.65 -0.63 -2.79
CA ASP A 66 14.51 -2.09 -2.82
C ASP A 66 15.88 -2.78 -2.91
N VAL A 67 16.08 -3.81 -2.07
CA VAL A 67 17.33 -4.55 -1.97
C VAL A 67 17.07 -6.04 -2.13
N ARG A 68 17.79 -6.70 -3.05
CA ARG A 68 17.93 -8.17 -3.03
C ARG A 68 19.08 -8.55 -2.12
N VAL A 69 18.74 -9.26 -1.05
CA VAL A 69 19.66 -9.70 -0.01
C VAL A 69 20.17 -11.09 -0.34
N ASN A 70 21.48 -11.24 -0.53
CA ASN A 70 22.11 -12.55 -0.60
C ASN A 70 22.28 -13.14 0.79
N LEU A 71 21.58 -14.23 1.05
CA LEU A 71 21.48 -14.85 2.36
C LEU A 71 22.77 -15.56 2.77
N GLU A 72 23.56 -16.09 1.83
CA GLU A 72 24.79 -16.84 2.14
C GLU A 72 25.87 -15.99 2.82
N LYS A 73 25.74 -14.66 2.73
CA LYS A 73 26.64 -13.71 3.40
C LYS A 73 26.22 -13.39 4.84
N LEU A 74 25.09 -13.91 5.30
CA LEU A 74 24.55 -13.62 6.62
C LEU A 74 24.94 -14.68 7.65
N PRO A 75 24.94 -14.33 8.96
CA PRO A 75 25.18 -15.29 10.02
C PRO A 75 24.17 -16.43 9.99
N TRP A 76 24.67 -17.64 10.25
CA TRP A 76 23.85 -18.84 10.38
C TRP A 76 23.33 -18.96 11.82
N ARG A 77 22.03 -19.22 11.99
CA ARG A 77 21.32 -19.25 13.27
C ARG A 77 20.53 -20.55 13.42
N SER A 78 20.27 -20.96 14.66
CA SER A 78 19.52 -22.17 15.00
C SER A 78 18.32 -21.83 15.87
N VAL A 79 17.15 -22.39 15.55
CA VAL A 79 15.90 -22.23 16.31
C VAL A 79 15.29 -23.60 16.57
N ALA A 80 15.03 -23.91 17.84
CA ALA A 80 14.35 -25.14 18.24
C ALA A 80 12.86 -24.88 18.44
N VAL A 81 12.01 -25.68 17.81
CA VAL A 81 10.55 -25.48 17.82
C VAL A 81 9.78 -26.78 18.04
N LYS A 82 8.59 -26.61 18.62
CA LYS A 82 7.53 -27.63 18.62
C LYS A 82 6.51 -27.16 17.60
N GLU A 83 6.45 -27.82 16.46
CA GLU A 83 5.47 -27.45 15.45
C GLU A 83 4.11 -28.02 15.79
N SER A 84 3.10 -27.17 15.65
CA SER A 84 1.72 -27.56 15.84
C SER A 84 0.80 -26.78 14.93
N ARG A 85 -0.32 -27.40 14.56
CA ARG A 85 -1.38 -26.78 13.78
C ARG A 85 -2.68 -26.72 14.57
N MET A 86 -3.51 -25.75 14.21
CA MET A 86 -4.86 -25.60 14.73
C MET A 86 -5.82 -26.50 13.94
N GLU A 87 -6.67 -27.26 14.64
CA GLU A 87 -7.74 -28.08 14.06
C GLU A 87 -9.00 -27.94 14.91
N GLY A 88 -9.92 -27.06 14.47
CA GLY A 88 -11.02 -26.61 15.33
C GLY A 88 -10.45 -25.99 16.62
N ASP A 89 -10.97 -26.43 17.75
CA ASP A 89 -10.50 -26.00 19.08
C ASP A 89 -9.34 -26.86 19.64
N SER A 90 -8.79 -27.77 18.81
CA SER A 90 -7.72 -28.69 19.21
C SER A 90 -6.37 -28.32 18.60
N LEU A 91 -5.31 -28.61 19.36
CA LEU A 91 -3.92 -28.52 18.93
C LEU A 91 -3.47 -29.88 18.40
N VAL A 92 -2.95 -29.91 17.17
CA VAL A 92 -2.30 -31.10 16.61
C VAL A 92 -0.80 -30.89 16.56
N PHE A 93 -0.07 -31.72 17.30
CA PHE A 93 1.38 -31.73 17.31
C PHE A 93 1.92 -32.35 16.02
N GLU A 94 2.81 -31.63 15.34
CA GLU A 94 3.41 -32.06 14.07
C GLU A 94 4.82 -32.60 14.23
N GLY A 95 5.53 -32.15 15.26
CA GLY A 95 6.85 -32.66 15.63
C GLY A 95 7.69 -31.65 16.39
N ALA A 96 8.84 -32.11 16.87
CA ALA A 96 9.88 -31.25 17.44
C ALA A 96 11.11 -31.24 16.53
N PHE A 97 11.60 -30.04 16.23
CA PHE A 97 12.66 -29.82 15.25
C PHE A 97 13.66 -28.77 15.73
N ARG A 98 14.90 -28.88 15.26
CA ARG A 98 15.81 -27.75 15.15
C ARG A 98 15.85 -27.32 13.69
N TYR A 99 15.58 -26.05 13.45
CA TYR A 99 15.77 -25.42 12.16
C TYR A 99 17.03 -24.57 12.18
N ASP A 100 17.74 -24.54 11.07
CA ASP A 100 18.93 -23.73 10.93
C ASP A 100 18.84 -22.88 9.64
N GLY A 101 19.26 -21.62 9.70
CA GLY A 101 19.13 -20.68 8.60
C GLY A 101 19.42 -19.24 8.99
N TYR A 102 18.73 -18.28 8.38
CA TYR A 102 19.06 -16.85 8.48
C TYR A 102 17.98 -16.08 9.24
N ALA A 103 18.36 -15.35 10.29
CA ALA A 103 17.41 -14.57 11.07
C ALA A 103 16.88 -13.37 10.29
N LEU A 104 15.59 -13.08 10.46
CA LEU A 104 14.97 -11.89 9.85
C LEU A 104 15.64 -10.60 10.33
N SER A 105 16.07 -10.54 11.60
CA SER A 105 16.81 -9.40 12.14
C SER A 105 18.16 -9.19 11.45
N ASP A 106 18.90 -10.25 11.13
CA ASP A 106 20.16 -10.17 10.36
C ASP A 106 19.88 -9.70 8.91
N ILE A 107 18.81 -10.19 8.27
CA ILE A 107 18.38 -9.78 6.92
C ILE A 107 17.96 -8.31 6.87
N LEU A 108 17.23 -7.84 7.89
CA LEU A 108 16.73 -6.47 7.94
C LEU A 108 17.83 -5.47 8.34
N SER A 109 18.88 -5.90 9.05
CA SER A 109 19.98 -5.04 9.51
C SER A 109 20.86 -4.48 8.37
N ILE A 110 20.76 -5.04 7.17
CA ILE A 110 21.52 -4.56 6.00
C ILE A 110 20.73 -3.56 5.13
N VAL A 111 19.48 -3.25 5.49
CA VAL A 111 18.59 -2.37 4.74
C VAL A 111 18.40 -1.06 5.48
N LYS A 112 18.33 0.05 4.74
CA LYS A 112 18.00 1.37 5.28
C LYS A 112 16.50 1.61 5.19
N VAL A 113 15.86 1.74 6.35
CA VAL A 113 14.44 2.03 6.47
C VAL A 113 14.17 3.50 6.16
N ASP A 114 13.18 3.77 5.30
CA ASP A 114 12.63 5.10 5.04
C ASP A 114 11.15 5.12 5.44
N LYS A 115 10.92 5.35 6.73
CA LYS A 115 9.61 5.21 7.35
C LYS A 115 8.65 6.34 6.97
N TRP A 116 7.38 6.00 6.76
CA TRP A 116 6.33 7.01 6.58
C TRP A 116 6.22 7.95 7.78
N LYS A 117 6.14 9.26 7.50
CA LYS A 117 6.03 10.32 8.52
C LYS A 117 7.08 10.22 9.63
N LYS A 118 8.32 9.83 9.29
CA LYS A 118 9.45 9.75 10.23
C LYS A 118 9.72 11.06 10.96
N GLU A 119 9.35 12.19 10.38
CA GLU A 119 9.44 13.53 10.98
C GLU A 119 8.42 13.73 12.12
N GLU A 120 7.23 13.14 12.00
CA GLU A 120 6.19 13.19 13.03
C GLU A 120 6.49 12.21 14.17
N PHE A 121 6.92 10.99 13.83
CA PHE A 121 7.26 9.95 14.80
C PHE A 121 8.50 9.19 14.35
N TYR A 122 9.66 9.49 14.95
CA TYR A 122 10.94 8.89 14.59
C TYR A 122 11.14 7.43 15.06
N PRO A 123 10.78 7.03 16.31
CA PRO A 123 11.11 5.71 16.83
C PRO A 123 10.61 4.55 15.94
N PRO A 124 11.39 3.47 15.76
CA PRO A 124 10.99 2.35 14.88
C PRO A 124 10.00 1.38 15.54
N VAL A 125 9.55 1.65 16.77
CA VAL A 125 8.62 0.79 17.52
C VAL A 125 7.27 0.58 16.84
N ASP A 126 6.88 1.43 15.88
CA ASP A 126 5.65 1.31 15.10
C ASP A 126 5.84 0.65 13.73
N LEU A 127 7.04 0.12 13.45
CA LEU A 127 7.33 -0.65 12.24
C LEU A 127 6.90 -2.10 12.39
N TYR A 128 6.58 -2.76 11.29
CA TYR A 128 6.39 -4.19 11.21
C TYR A 128 6.81 -4.69 9.82
N VAL A 129 6.92 -5.99 9.67
CA VAL A 129 7.23 -6.62 8.39
C VAL A 129 6.20 -7.65 8.02
N GLU A 130 5.93 -7.74 6.72
CA GLU A 130 5.21 -8.85 6.11
C GLU A 130 6.21 -9.69 5.32
N VAL A 131 6.30 -10.97 5.64
CA VAL A 131 7.07 -11.93 4.84
C VAL A 131 6.10 -12.65 3.92
N TRP A 132 6.34 -12.59 2.61
CA TRP A 132 5.45 -13.11 1.57
C TRP A 132 6.09 -14.28 0.83
N ASN A 133 5.28 -15.24 0.39
CA ASN A 133 5.67 -16.26 -0.59
C ASN A 133 5.12 -15.97 -2.00
N ASP A 134 5.47 -16.81 -2.96
CA ASP A 134 5.03 -16.71 -4.36
C ASP A 134 3.55 -17.05 -4.60
N LYS A 135 2.88 -17.63 -3.61
CA LYS A 135 1.45 -17.98 -3.63
C LYS A 135 0.54 -16.88 -3.08
N GLY A 136 1.09 -15.73 -2.69
CA GLY A 136 0.34 -14.63 -2.05
C GLY A 136 0.09 -14.85 -0.55
N GLU A 137 0.62 -15.91 0.05
CA GLU A 137 0.55 -16.02 1.51
C GLU A 137 1.59 -15.11 2.16
N PHE A 138 1.23 -14.54 3.30
CA PHE A 138 2.17 -13.78 4.11
C PHE A 138 2.01 -14.05 5.60
N ALA A 139 3.07 -13.75 6.35
CA ALA A 139 3.10 -13.75 7.81
C ALA A 139 3.63 -12.41 8.34
N VAL A 140 3.08 -11.94 9.45
CA VAL A 140 3.41 -10.65 10.06
C VAL A 140 4.25 -10.81 11.32
N PHE A 141 5.28 -9.98 11.43
CA PHE A 141 6.16 -9.85 12.59
C PHE A 141 6.32 -8.37 12.93
N SER A 142 6.19 -7.99 14.19
CA SER A 142 6.44 -6.60 14.59
C SER A 142 7.93 -6.32 14.59
N TRP A 143 8.32 -5.05 14.46
CA TRP A 143 9.73 -4.68 14.57
C TRP A 143 10.29 -5.02 15.95
N GLY A 144 9.48 -4.94 17.00
CA GLY A 144 9.96 -5.28 18.32
C GLY A 144 10.10 -6.76 18.60
N GLU A 145 9.32 -7.62 17.96
CA GLU A 145 9.57 -9.07 17.98
C GLU A 145 10.97 -9.39 17.41
N LEU A 146 11.39 -8.65 16.38
CA LEU A 146 12.65 -8.88 15.66
C LEU A 146 13.87 -8.16 16.25
N PHE A 147 13.69 -6.98 16.84
CA PHE A 147 14.80 -6.12 17.28
C PHE A 147 14.76 -5.72 18.75
N TYR A 148 13.58 -5.73 19.39
CA TYR A 148 13.43 -5.35 20.80
C TYR A 148 13.36 -6.54 21.76
N SER A 149 13.11 -7.74 21.25
CA SER A 149 13.00 -8.97 22.02
C SER A 149 14.34 -9.37 22.66
N ALA A 150 14.26 -10.17 23.74
CA ALA A 150 15.44 -10.76 24.36
C ALA A 150 16.14 -11.83 23.50
N ASP A 151 15.48 -12.30 22.44
CA ASP A 151 16.02 -13.24 21.47
C ASP A 151 15.69 -12.79 20.03
N PRO A 152 16.44 -11.81 19.49
CA PRO A 152 16.16 -11.23 18.18
C PRO A 152 16.42 -12.20 17.02
N TYR A 153 16.99 -13.39 17.28
CA TYR A 153 17.36 -14.38 16.26
C TYR A 153 16.36 -15.54 16.17
N ASN A 154 15.25 -15.46 16.92
CA ASN A 154 14.28 -16.55 17.06
C ASN A 154 13.31 -16.70 15.87
N VAL A 155 13.37 -15.79 14.89
CA VAL A 155 12.58 -15.87 13.64
C VAL A 155 13.54 -15.96 12.46
N ILE A 156 13.56 -17.12 11.79
CA ILE A 156 14.51 -17.43 10.72
C ILE A 156 13.82 -17.85 9.42
N ILE A 157 14.48 -17.62 8.28
CA ILE A 157 14.28 -18.39 7.05
C ILE A 157 15.11 -19.66 7.18
N ALA A 158 14.46 -20.80 7.40
CA ALA A 158 15.12 -22.08 7.60
C ALA A 158 15.61 -22.66 6.27
N LYS A 159 16.90 -23.01 6.21
CA LYS A 159 17.55 -23.71 5.11
C LYS A 159 17.86 -25.16 5.44
N ASN A 160 17.95 -25.51 6.72
CA ASN A 160 18.12 -26.88 7.18
C ASN A 160 17.10 -27.21 8.28
N VAL A 161 16.80 -28.50 8.43
CA VAL A 161 15.96 -29.03 9.50
C VAL A 161 16.57 -30.32 10.07
N THR A 162 16.47 -30.48 11.38
CA THR A 162 16.87 -31.70 12.10
C THR A 162 15.73 -32.11 13.04
N ARG A 163 15.30 -33.37 13.05
CA ARG A 163 14.29 -33.86 13.99
C ARG A 163 14.89 -34.07 15.38
N VAL A 164 14.08 -33.79 16.40
CA VAL A 164 14.41 -34.14 17.78
C VAL A 164 13.85 -35.53 18.11
N ILE A 165 14.62 -36.59 17.84
CA ILE A 165 14.12 -37.96 18.00
C ILE A 165 13.89 -38.31 19.49
N PRO A 166 12.65 -38.61 19.92
CA PRO A 166 12.37 -38.97 21.31
C PRO A 166 13.15 -40.21 21.74
N GLY A 167 13.71 -40.16 22.95
CA GLY A 167 14.55 -41.25 23.45
C GLY A 167 13.84 -42.61 23.54
N LYS A 168 12.55 -42.61 23.90
CA LYS A 168 11.74 -43.81 24.14
C LYS A 168 10.93 -44.26 22.93
N THR A 169 10.08 -43.38 22.38
CA THR A 169 9.16 -43.75 21.29
C THR A 169 9.84 -43.83 19.93
N LYS A 170 11.00 -43.18 19.77
CA LYS A 170 11.76 -43.13 18.51
C LYS A 170 10.92 -42.63 17.33
N GLU A 171 9.89 -41.84 17.61
CA GLU A 171 9.04 -41.26 16.57
C GLU A 171 9.85 -40.41 15.58
N LEU A 172 9.54 -40.59 14.30
CA LEU A 172 10.18 -39.88 13.20
C LEU A 172 9.13 -39.01 12.51
N TRP A 173 9.02 -37.76 12.94
CA TRP A 173 8.08 -36.82 12.34
C TRP A 173 8.45 -36.47 10.90
N LYS A 174 7.45 -36.11 10.11
CA LYS A 174 7.63 -35.77 8.70
C LYS A 174 8.44 -34.48 8.58
N LEU A 175 9.49 -34.50 7.74
CA LEU A 175 10.26 -33.30 7.45
C LEU A 175 9.51 -32.39 6.45
N PRO A 176 9.64 -31.07 6.58
CA PRO A 176 9.25 -30.15 5.52
C PRO A 176 10.06 -30.40 4.24
N LYS A 177 9.47 -30.06 3.09
CA LYS A 177 10.07 -30.28 1.77
C LYS A 177 10.84 -29.08 1.24
N SER A 178 10.44 -27.87 1.63
CA SER A 178 11.02 -26.63 1.17
C SER A 178 11.36 -25.72 2.34
N ALA A 179 12.16 -24.69 2.07
CA ALA A 179 12.45 -23.69 3.08
C ALA A 179 11.18 -22.97 3.52
N LYS A 180 11.21 -22.49 4.76
CA LYS A 180 10.07 -21.81 5.35
C LYS A 180 10.53 -20.81 6.39
N ILE A 181 9.66 -19.88 6.70
CA ILE A 181 9.78 -19.11 7.92
C ILE A 181 9.56 -20.02 9.11
N VAL A 182 10.35 -19.82 10.16
CA VAL A 182 10.20 -20.51 11.43
C VAL A 182 10.21 -19.46 12.53
N SER A 183 9.07 -19.32 13.21
CA SER A 183 8.95 -18.53 14.43
C SER A 183 9.08 -19.43 15.66
N GLY A 184 10.16 -19.30 16.42
CA GLY A 184 10.38 -20.12 17.60
C GLY A 184 9.54 -19.73 18.82
N GLY A 185 8.95 -18.54 18.81
CA GLY A 185 8.08 -18.05 19.88
C GLY A 185 6.64 -18.55 19.80
N ASP A 186 6.24 -19.19 18.70
CA ASP A 186 4.85 -19.53 18.42
C ASP A 186 4.40 -20.86 19.04
N ARG A 187 3.20 -20.85 19.63
CA ARG A 187 2.49 -22.06 20.07
C ARG A 187 1.91 -22.81 18.86
N TYR A 188 1.16 -22.11 18.02
CA TYR A 188 0.68 -22.61 16.72
C TYR A 188 1.57 -22.09 15.60
N SER A 189 2.10 -22.97 14.76
CA SER A 189 3.05 -22.66 13.69
C SER A 189 2.39 -22.02 12.45
N VAL A 190 1.38 -21.18 12.64
CA VAL A 190 0.58 -20.57 11.57
C VAL A 190 1.36 -19.56 10.74
N ARG A 191 2.44 -18.97 11.29
CA ARG A 191 3.35 -18.04 10.62
C ARG A 191 4.46 -18.73 9.83
N ASN A 192 4.59 -20.05 9.91
CA ASN A 192 5.65 -20.82 9.26
C ASN A 192 5.34 -21.09 7.77
N ILE A 193 5.17 -20.02 6.99
CA ILE A 193 4.88 -20.11 5.55
C ILE A 193 6.09 -20.65 4.78
N SER A 194 5.83 -21.47 3.76
CA SER A 194 6.86 -22.02 2.87
C SER A 194 7.25 -21.03 1.78
N ASP A 195 8.48 -21.17 1.28
CA ASP A 195 9.00 -20.51 0.08
C ASP A 195 8.93 -18.97 0.13
N PRO A 196 9.47 -18.30 1.18
CA PRO A 196 9.41 -16.84 1.29
C PRO A 196 10.20 -16.16 0.15
N VAL A 197 9.59 -15.23 -0.58
CA VAL A 197 10.21 -14.55 -1.73
C VAL A 197 10.51 -13.08 -1.49
N LYS A 198 9.79 -12.43 -0.57
CA LYS A 198 10.01 -11.02 -0.22
C LYS A 198 9.62 -10.69 1.22
N ILE A 199 10.24 -9.65 1.76
CA ILE A 199 9.92 -9.02 3.04
C ILE A 199 9.54 -7.57 2.76
N VAL A 200 8.38 -7.13 3.23
CA VAL A 200 7.86 -5.78 3.05
C VAL A 200 7.86 -5.07 4.39
N ILE A 201 8.64 -4.00 4.54
CA ILE A 201 8.68 -3.15 5.74
C ILE A 201 7.56 -2.12 5.64
N LYS A 202 6.79 -1.96 6.72
CA LYS A 202 5.68 -1.00 6.82
C LYS A 202 5.65 -0.34 8.20
N SER A 203 5.09 0.86 8.29
CA SER A 203 4.68 1.46 9.57
C SER A 203 3.19 1.29 9.82
N LEU A 204 2.79 1.38 11.09
CA LEU A 204 1.38 1.53 11.46
C LEU A 204 0.77 2.76 10.75
N ARG A 205 -0.48 2.61 10.31
CA ARG A 205 -1.26 3.68 9.66
C ARG A 205 -2.33 4.19 10.62
N GLY A 206 -2.47 5.50 10.69
CA GLY A 206 -3.44 6.15 11.55
C GLY A 206 -3.22 7.66 11.60
N ASN A 207 -4.23 8.38 12.09
CA ASN A 207 -4.12 9.81 12.34
C ASN A 207 -3.64 10.04 13.80
N PHE A 208 -2.36 9.74 14.04
CA PHE A 208 -1.75 9.89 15.36
C PHE A 208 -1.36 11.36 15.58
N LYS A 209 -1.88 11.96 16.65
CA LYS A 209 -1.46 13.31 17.06
C LYS A 209 -0.36 13.19 18.10
N VAL A 210 0.88 13.38 17.67
CA VAL A 210 2.04 13.30 18.56
C VAL A 210 2.14 14.59 19.37
N ASP A 211 1.95 14.48 20.68
CA ASP A 211 2.19 15.53 21.65
C ASP A 211 3.49 15.22 22.41
N ARG A 212 4.48 16.11 22.31
CA ARG A 212 5.79 15.89 22.96
C ARG A 212 5.81 16.41 24.40
N GLU A 213 4.86 17.26 24.78
CA GLU A 213 4.75 17.87 26.10
C GLU A 213 3.29 17.84 26.58
N PRO A 214 2.70 16.65 26.74
CA PRO A 214 1.27 16.51 27.02
C PRO A 214 0.88 17.17 28.36
N GLU A 215 -0.13 18.03 28.31
CA GLU A 215 -0.75 18.61 29.52
C GLU A 215 -1.41 17.53 30.39
N ILE A 216 -1.98 16.50 29.76
CA ILE A 216 -2.62 15.35 30.40
C ILE A 216 -1.85 14.09 29.99
N PHE A 217 -1.08 13.52 30.91
CA PHE A 217 -0.32 12.28 30.71
C PHE A 217 -0.91 11.14 31.55
N THR A 218 -2.21 10.94 31.40
CA THR A 218 -3.06 10.02 32.18
C THR A 218 -4.15 9.45 31.28
N SER A 219 -4.32 8.13 31.28
CA SER A 219 -5.37 7.48 30.48
C SER A 219 -6.56 7.12 31.39
N THR A 220 -7.75 7.62 31.08
CA THR A 220 -8.96 7.39 31.88
C THR A 220 -9.69 6.11 31.53
N ALA A 221 -9.49 5.60 30.31
CA ALA A 221 -10.03 4.35 29.83
C ALA A 221 -9.10 3.73 28.78
N LEU A 222 -9.22 2.42 28.59
CA LEU A 222 -8.57 1.67 27.52
C LEU A 222 -9.63 1.16 26.55
N GLU A 223 -9.58 1.66 25.32
CA GLU A 223 -10.46 1.26 24.21
C GLU A 223 -9.80 0.13 23.40
N VAL A 224 -10.58 -0.87 23.00
CA VAL A 224 -10.15 -1.95 22.10
C VAL A 224 -11.00 -1.92 20.84
N ASN A 225 -10.36 -1.77 19.68
CA ASN A 225 -10.99 -1.62 18.37
C ASN A 225 -10.59 -2.74 17.42
N ASP A 226 -11.48 -3.14 16.53
CA ASP A 226 -11.20 -4.10 15.45
C ASP A 226 -10.77 -3.43 14.13
N GLY A 227 -10.43 -2.14 14.21
CA GLY A 227 -10.06 -1.30 13.07
C GLY A 227 -11.23 -0.56 12.41
N THR A 228 -12.48 -0.84 12.77
CA THR A 228 -13.64 -0.07 12.29
C THR A 228 -14.39 0.63 13.41
N GLN A 229 -14.60 -0.06 14.54
CA GLN A 229 -15.33 0.49 15.69
C GLN A 229 -14.82 -0.06 17.03
N PRO A 230 -15.15 0.61 18.15
CA PRO A 230 -14.92 0.07 19.48
C PRO A 230 -15.68 -1.23 19.74
N VAL A 231 -14.92 -2.23 20.20
CA VAL A 231 -15.42 -3.54 20.61
C VAL A 231 -15.53 -3.61 22.13
N LEU A 232 -14.54 -3.06 22.84
CA LEU A 232 -14.51 -3.00 24.31
C LEU A 232 -14.00 -1.64 24.78
N THR A 233 -14.44 -1.23 25.97
CA THR A 233 -13.88 -0.10 26.70
C THR A 233 -13.74 -0.47 28.16
N PHE A 234 -12.52 -0.33 28.70
CA PHE A 234 -12.22 -0.62 30.10
C PHE A 234 -11.94 0.68 30.86
N PRO A 235 -12.73 1.03 31.88
CA PRO A 235 -12.40 2.15 32.77
C PRO A 235 -11.32 1.77 33.80
N ASN A 236 -11.18 0.48 34.13
CA ASN A 236 -10.17 -0.08 35.02
C ASN A 236 -9.87 -1.53 34.59
N LEU A 237 -8.85 -2.17 35.18
CA LEU A 237 -8.63 -3.62 34.98
C LEU A 237 -9.79 -4.45 35.59
N PRO A 238 -10.30 -5.47 34.89
CA PRO A 238 -11.33 -6.35 35.44
C PRO A 238 -10.84 -7.13 36.67
N ALA A 239 -11.56 -7.02 37.79
CA ALA A 239 -11.14 -7.57 39.09
C ALA A 239 -11.05 -9.11 39.14
N HIS A 240 -11.70 -9.81 38.21
CA HIS A 240 -11.69 -11.28 38.14
C HIS A 240 -10.45 -11.84 37.41
N LEU A 241 -9.70 -11.00 36.68
CA LEU A 241 -8.51 -11.44 35.97
C LEU A 241 -7.32 -11.51 36.92
N PRO A 242 -6.47 -12.55 36.82
CA PRO A 242 -5.35 -12.72 37.73
C PRO A 242 -4.26 -11.67 37.48
N VAL A 243 -3.87 -10.97 38.55
CA VAL A 243 -2.74 -10.03 38.52
C VAL A 243 -1.45 -10.82 38.70
N VAL A 244 -0.51 -10.62 37.78
CA VAL A 244 0.82 -11.21 37.77
C VAL A 244 1.85 -10.15 38.16
N GLU A 245 2.79 -10.52 39.01
CA GLU A 245 3.95 -9.69 39.34
C GLU A 245 5.19 -10.16 38.56
N LYS A 246 5.92 -9.21 37.98
CA LYS A 246 7.21 -9.43 37.32
C LYS A 246 8.24 -8.44 37.84
N ARG A 247 9.39 -8.96 38.27
CA ARG A 247 10.57 -8.19 38.65
C ARG A 247 11.58 -8.26 37.51
N THR A 248 12.14 -7.14 37.11
CA THR A 248 13.07 -7.07 35.96
C THR A 248 14.13 -5.99 36.11
N LEU A 249 15.26 -6.15 35.43
CA LEU A 249 16.21 -5.09 35.17
C LEU A 249 15.71 -4.27 33.98
N PHE A 250 15.59 -2.96 34.15
CA PHE A 250 14.99 -2.10 33.13
C PHE A 250 16.08 -1.36 32.36
N TYR A 251 16.13 -1.54 31.04
CA TYR A 251 17.13 -0.93 30.15
C TYR A 251 16.44 -0.32 28.93
N GLY A 252 16.64 0.98 28.67
CA GLY A 252 16.12 1.64 27.46
C GLY A 252 17.19 1.70 26.37
N GLN A 253 16.82 1.43 25.12
CA GLN A 253 17.77 1.32 24.02
C GLN A 253 18.67 2.56 23.87
N SER A 254 18.08 3.75 24.01
CA SER A 254 18.81 5.03 24.00
C SER A 254 19.08 5.64 25.38
N MET A 255 18.45 5.11 26.44
CA MET A 255 18.44 5.72 27.79
C MET A 255 19.28 4.95 28.82
N GLY A 256 19.79 3.78 28.48
CA GLY A 256 20.60 2.94 29.36
C GLY A 256 19.81 2.30 30.51
N TYR A 257 20.54 1.90 31.54
CA TYR A 257 20.00 1.24 32.73
C TYR A 257 19.13 2.17 33.59
N LYS A 258 17.96 1.69 33.99
CA LYS A 258 16.93 2.42 34.73
C LYS A 258 16.55 1.74 36.06
N GLY A 259 17.45 0.92 36.61
CA GLY A 259 17.22 0.22 37.87
C GLY A 259 16.46 -1.10 37.71
N GLU A 260 16.29 -1.79 38.84
CA GLU A 260 15.33 -2.87 38.97
C GLU A 260 13.91 -2.28 39.13
N LYS A 261 12.93 -2.88 38.45
CA LYS A 261 11.52 -2.48 38.54
C LYS A 261 10.64 -3.68 38.82
N ILE A 262 9.50 -3.41 39.46
CA ILE A 262 8.43 -4.36 39.69
C ILE A 262 7.20 -3.88 38.93
N TYR A 263 6.61 -4.78 38.17
CA TYR A 263 5.40 -4.55 37.39
C TYR A 263 4.31 -5.51 37.85
N ARG A 264 3.09 -4.98 38.05
CA ARG A 264 1.91 -5.73 38.50
C ARG A 264 0.76 -5.44 37.56
N GLY A 265 0.31 -6.44 36.81
CA GLY A 265 -0.72 -6.26 35.80
C GLY A 265 -1.35 -7.58 35.36
N VAL A 266 -2.31 -7.48 34.44
CA VAL A 266 -3.03 -8.61 33.84
C VAL A 266 -2.41 -8.91 32.48
N SER A 267 -2.37 -10.19 32.10
CA SER A 267 -1.94 -10.58 30.74
C SER A 267 -2.84 -9.97 29.68
N ILE A 268 -2.25 -9.40 28.63
CA ILE A 268 -3.01 -8.86 27.50
C ILE A 268 -3.84 -9.95 26.81
N GLU A 269 -3.32 -11.18 26.71
CA GLU A 269 -4.03 -12.33 26.15
C GLU A 269 -5.36 -12.57 26.90
N GLN A 270 -5.33 -12.52 28.23
CA GLN A 270 -6.52 -12.71 29.06
C GLN A 270 -7.47 -11.50 29.01
N LEU A 271 -6.94 -10.29 28.83
CA LEU A 271 -7.73 -9.08 28.83
C LEU A 271 -8.58 -8.94 27.56
N ILE A 272 -8.03 -9.27 26.39
CA ILE A 272 -8.68 -9.00 25.09
C ILE A 272 -8.86 -10.24 24.20
N GLY A 273 -8.29 -11.40 24.56
CA GLY A 273 -8.23 -12.58 23.68
C GLY A 273 -9.59 -13.10 23.25
N GLU A 274 -10.58 -13.13 24.15
CA GLU A 274 -11.95 -13.60 23.82
C GLU A 274 -12.70 -12.68 22.85
N SER A 275 -12.26 -11.43 22.73
CA SER A 275 -12.91 -10.42 21.88
C SER A 275 -12.27 -10.28 20.50
N LEU A 276 -11.17 -11.00 20.25
CA LEU A 276 -10.47 -10.96 18.98
C LEU A 276 -10.73 -12.23 18.17
N PRO A 277 -10.79 -12.14 16.83
CA PRO A 277 -10.87 -13.34 16.01
C PRO A 277 -9.55 -14.09 16.11
N LEU A 278 -9.47 -15.19 16.87
CA LEU A 278 -8.28 -16.02 17.00
C LEU A 278 -8.37 -17.24 16.08
N ASN A 279 -8.04 -17.06 14.81
CA ASN A 279 -8.01 -18.12 13.82
C ASN A 279 -6.67 -18.13 13.05
N LYS A 280 -6.47 -19.13 12.18
CA LYS A 280 -5.24 -19.29 11.40
C LYS A 280 -4.86 -18.01 10.65
N THR A 281 -5.83 -17.37 10.01
CA THR A 281 -5.59 -16.18 9.17
C THR A 281 -5.21 -14.97 10.01
N SER A 282 -5.96 -14.70 11.09
CA SER A 282 -5.70 -13.54 11.95
C SER A 282 -4.40 -13.68 12.73
N LEU A 283 -4.10 -14.86 13.28
CA LEU A 283 -2.83 -15.11 13.98
C LEU A 283 -1.64 -14.99 13.02
N ARG A 284 -1.81 -15.40 11.75
CA ARG A 284 -0.74 -15.31 10.74
C ARG A 284 -0.46 -13.87 10.30
N GLY A 285 -1.49 -13.08 10.01
CA GLY A 285 -1.36 -11.77 9.34
C GLY A 285 -1.77 -10.56 10.17
N GLY A 286 -2.29 -10.73 11.39
CA GLY A 286 -2.82 -9.63 12.20
C GLY A 286 -1.72 -8.75 12.76
N ILE A 287 -1.94 -7.43 12.71
CA ILE A 287 -1.10 -6.43 13.38
C ILE A 287 -1.96 -5.58 14.33
N VAL A 288 -1.44 -5.33 15.52
CA VAL A 288 -2.08 -4.58 16.59
C VAL A 288 -1.29 -3.31 16.84
N CYS A 289 -1.98 -2.17 16.84
CA CYS A 289 -1.46 -0.88 17.27
C CYS A 289 -1.85 -0.67 18.73
N ILE A 290 -0.87 -0.51 19.62
CA ILE A 290 -1.11 -0.04 20.99
C ILE A 290 -0.67 1.41 21.07
N GLU A 291 -1.62 2.31 21.29
CA GLU A 291 -1.49 3.77 21.27
C GLU A 291 -1.63 4.35 22.70
N ALA A 292 -0.87 5.40 22.96
CA ALA A 292 -0.92 6.21 24.16
C ALA A 292 -1.56 7.58 23.91
N THR A 293 -1.94 8.25 25.00
CA THR A 293 -2.61 9.57 24.97
C THR A 293 -1.80 10.68 24.30
N ASP A 294 -0.47 10.56 24.28
CA ASP A 294 0.48 11.49 23.66
C ASP A 294 0.79 11.17 22.19
N GLY A 295 0.12 10.18 21.60
CA GLY A 295 0.36 9.71 20.24
C GLY A 295 1.57 8.78 20.09
N TYR A 296 2.25 8.43 21.19
CA TYR A 296 3.22 7.32 21.21
C TYR A 296 2.49 6.01 20.92
N ARG A 297 3.14 5.13 20.16
CA ARG A 297 2.53 3.87 19.74
C ARG A 297 3.58 2.82 19.43
N ALA A 298 3.20 1.56 19.53
CA ALA A 298 4.01 0.47 19.05
C ALA A 298 3.17 -0.57 18.30
N SER A 299 3.81 -1.24 17.36
CA SER A 299 3.24 -2.34 16.61
C SER A 299 3.46 -3.65 17.36
N PHE A 300 2.44 -4.51 17.29
CA PHE A 300 2.53 -5.87 17.78
C PHE A 300 1.90 -6.85 16.78
N SER A 301 2.56 -7.94 16.41
CA SER A 301 1.90 -9.02 15.66
C SER A 301 0.84 -9.65 16.56
N LEU A 302 -0.31 -10.05 16.01
CA LEU A 302 -1.36 -10.68 16.85
C LEU A 302 -0.83 -11.96 17.51
N SER A 303 0.04 -12.70 16.82
CA SER A 303 0.69 -13.88 17.36
C SER A 303 1.61 -13.58 18.55
N GLU A 304 2.35 -12.46 18.56
CA GLU A 304 3.21 -12.16 19.71
C GLU A 304 2.42 -11.80 20.98
N LEU A 305 1.13 -11.49 20.84
CA LEU A 305 0.22 -11.22 21.96
C LEU A 305 -0.63 -12.44 22.37
N MET A 306 -0.99 -13.32 21.43
CA MET A 306 -2.04 -14.35 21.60
C MET A 306 -1.58 -15.79 21.32
N ASN A 307 -0.35 -15.99 20.83
CA ASN A 307 0.13 -17.27 20.33
C ASN A 307 1.53 -17.61 20.85
N ARG A 308 1.89 -17.17 22.06
CA ARG A 308 3.23 -17.39 22.61
C ARG A 308 3.39 -18.80 23.20
N ALA A 309 4.59 -19.37 23.06
CA ALA A 309 4.98 -20.64 23.69
C ALA A 309 5.90 -20.45 24.90
N ASP A 310 6.34 -19.22 25.19
CA ASP A 310 7.32 -18.88 26.23
C ASP A 310 6.72 -18.28 27.51
N PHE A 311 5.40 -18.07 27.55
CA PHE A 311 4.65 -17.52 28.69
C PHE A 311 5.11 -16.11 29.09
N LYS A 312 5.53 -15.30 28.11
CA LYS A 312 5.98 -13.91 28.28
C LYS A 312 5.02 -12.91 27.64
N GLU A 313 3.72 -13.13 27.79
CA GLU A 313 2.69 -12.21 27.31
C GLU A 313 2.88 -10.81 27.93
N PRO A 314 2.69 -9.72 27.16
CA PRO A 314 2.69 -8.38 27.71
C PRO A 314 1.65 -8.20 28.81
N LEU A 315 2.02 -7.40 29.81
CA LEU A 315 1.15 -7.06 30.93
C LEU A 315 0.55 -5.68 30.75
N VAL A 316 -0.77 -5.62 30.85
CA VAL A 316 -1.52 -4.37 30.99
C VAL A 316 -1.68 -4.07 32.48
N MET A 317 -1.23 -2.90 32.88
CA MET A 317 -1.28 -2.41 34.25
C MET A 317 -2.28 -1.28 34.34
N TYR A 318 -2.80 -1.03 35.54
CA TYR A 318 -3.65 0.11 35.80
C TYR A 318 -3.33 0.73 37.15
N GLY A 319 -3.09 2.04 37.15
CA GLY A 319 -2.53 2.77 38.28
C GLY A 319 -1.02 2.61 38.40
N GLY A 320 -0.38 3.49 39.16
CA GLY A 320 1.05 3.39 39.43
C GLY A 320 1.60 4.55 40.26
N ASP A 321 2.71 4.29 40.95
CA ASP A 321 3.40 5.29 41.78
C ASP A 321 4.44 6.11 41.00
N GLU A 322 4.72 5.73 39.74
CA GLU A 322 5.67 6.44 38.87
C GLU A 322 4.95 7.55 38.10
N LYS A 323 5.49 8.77 38.14
CA LYS A 323 5.00 9.92 37.37
C LYS A 323 4.72 9.52 35.90
N GLY A 324 3.47 9.72 35.48
CA GLY A 324 3.00 9.39 34.13
C GLY A 324 2.53 7.96 33.91
N ARG A 325 2.42 7.13 34.96
CA ARG A 325 1.70 5.84 34.91
C ARG A 325 0.33 5.92 35.57
N ASP A 326 -0.24 7.12 35.63
CA ASP A 326 -1.62 7.30 36.06
C ASP A 326 -2.55 6.73 34.98
N GLY A 327 -3.30 5.69 35.33
CA GLY A 327 -4.14 4.92 34.41
C GLY A 327 -3.48 3.68 33.82
N PHE A 328 -3.84 3.32 32.60
CA PHE A 328 -3.36 2.14 31.89
C PHE A 328 -1.92 2.32 31.37
N SER A 329 -1.13 1.26 31.49
CA SER A 329 0.22 1.19 30.90
C SER A 329 0.55 -0.24 30.47
N LEU A 330 1.55 -0.38 29.60
CA LEU A 330 2.00 -1.65 29.04
C LEU A 330 3.42 -1.97 29.52
N PHE A 331 3.67 -3.24 29.83
CA PHE A 331 5.00 -3.77 30.07
C PHE A 331 5.20 -5.08 29.29
N CYS A 332 6.31 -5.19 28.56
CA CYS A 332 6.62 -6.34 27.71
C CYS A 332 7.76 -7.18 28.33
N PRO A 333 7.46 -8.28 29.04
CA PRO A 333 8.50 -9.09 29.71
C PRO A 333 9.38 -9.88 28.75
N GLY A 334 8.95 -10.04 27.49
CA GLY A 334 9.74 -10.66 26.41
C GLY A 334 10.83 -9.77 25.83
N ASP A 335 10.85 -8.49 26.19
CA ASP A 335 11.73 -7.50 25.58
C ASP A 335 13.01 -7.30 26.36
N MET A 336 14.11 -7.10 25.63
CA MET A 336 15.38 -6.62 26.20
C MET A 336 15.32 -5.12 26.49
N PHE A 337 14.63 -4.35 25.63
CA PHE A 337 14.58 -2.90 25.71
C PHE A 337 13.21 -2.39 26.17
N ALA A 338 13.23 -1.32 26.95
CA ALA A 338 12.06 -0.69 27.56
C ALA A 338 11.17 0.09 26.57
N ASP A 339 11.56 0.22 25.30
CA ASP A 339 10.94 1.10 24.32
C ASP A 339 9.47 0.73 23.98
N ARG A 340 9.07 -0.52 24.22
CA ARG A 340 7.67 -0.98 24.14
C ARG A 340 6.96 -1.09 25.50
N ALA A 341 7.57 -0.57 26.56
CA ALA A 341 6.89 -0.37 27.85
C ALA A 341 6.22 1.01 27.85
N ILE A 342 4.98 1.04 27.35
CA ILE A 342 4.27 2.27 27.02
C ILE A 342 3.50 2.79 28.23
N LYS A 343 3.62 4.09 28.51
CA LYS A 343 2.85 4.78 29.54
C LYS A 343 1.55 5.33 28.95
N SER A 344 0.51 5.46 29.78
CA SER A 344 -0.76 6.09 29.40
C SER A 344 -1.39 5.52 28.13
N ILE A 345 -1.40 4.18 28.00
CA ILE A 345 -2.07 3.53 26.86
C ILE A 345 -3.57 3.80 26.94
N ASN A 346 -4.19 4.21 25.84
CA ASN A 346 -5.63 4.51 25.80
C ASN A 346 -6.36 3.71 24.72
N LYS A 347 -5.62 3.11 23.77
CA LYS A 347 -6.24 2.40 22.65
C LYS A 347 -5.41 1.21 22.20
N ILE A 348 -6.09 0.10 21.93
CA ILE A 348 -5.56 -1.10 21.28
C ILE A 348 -6.38 -1.33 20.01
N THR A 349 -5.77 -1.21 18.84
CA THR A 349 -6.46 -1.38 17.56
C THR A 349 -5.89 -2.57 16.81
N LEU A 350 -6.70 -3.61 16.62
CA LEU A 350 -6.38 -4.68 15.66
C LEU A 350 -6.58 -4.12 14.25
N THR A 351 -5.48 -3.85 13.56
CA THR A 351 -5.53 -3.49 12.15
C THR A 351 -5.71 -4.79 11.38
N LYS A 352 -6.89 -5.00 10.79
CA LYS A 352 -7.08 -6.08 9.83
C LYS A 352 -6.09 -5.84 8.70
N SER A 353 -5.13 -6.76 8.49
CA SER A 353 -4.35 -6.76 7.25
C SER A 353 -5.37 -6.83 6.12
N LYS A 354 -5.47 -5.78 5.29
CA LYS A 354 -6.38 -5.78 4.13
C LYS A 354 -6.17 -7.11 3.40
N GLN A 355 -7.26 -7.86 3.24
CA GLN A 355 -7.26 -9.14 2.55
C GLN A 355 -6.54 -8.95 1.21
N GLU A 356 -5.59 -9.83 0.87
CA GLU A 356 -4.83 -9.69 -0.38
C GLU A 356 -5.83 -9.67 -1.55
N LEU A 357 -5.84 -8.56 -2.27
CA LEU A 357 -6.72 -8.41 -3.42
C LEU A 357 -6.17 -9.27 -4.54
N THR A 358 -6.99 -10.19 -5.04
CA THR A 358 -6.62 -11.12 -6.10
C THR A 358 -7.69 -11.18 -7.19
N GLY A 359 -7.33 -11.69 -8.35
CA GLY A 359 -8.25 -11.92 -9.47
C GLY A 359 -8.33 -10.76 -10.45
N ASN A 360 -9.27 -10.87 -11.41
CA ASN A 360 -9.45 -9.85 -12.43
C ASN A 360 -10.31 -8.69 -11.89
N LEU A 361 -9.95 -7.46 -12.23
CA LEU A 361 -10.77 -6.26 -12.03
C LEU A 361 -11.13 -5.67 -13.39
N ILE A 362 -12.40 -5.73 -13.77
CA ILE A 362 -12.91 -5.35 -15.09
C ILE A 362 -13.41 -3.91 -15.05
N ILE A 363 -12.79 -3.02 -15.81
CA ILE A 363 -13.10 -1.59 -15.82
C ILE A 363 -13.53 -1.15 -17.21
N PHE A 364 -14.76 -0.67 -17.36
CA PHE A 364 -15.18 0.05 -18.57
C PHE A 364 -15.07 1.55 -18.34
N HIS A 365 -14.33 2.23 -19.20
CA HIS A 365 -14.13 3.67 -19.02
C HIS A 365 -14.25 4.45 -20.33
N ALA A 366 -14.53 5.75 -20.19
CA ALA A 366 -14.52 6.68 -21.30
C ALA A 366 -13.14 6.77 -21.97
N GLY A 367 -13.09 6.97 -23.29
CA GLY A 367 -11.84 7.07 -24.03
C GLY A 367 -10.86 8.13 -23.51
N SER A 368 -11.36 9.29 -23.05
CA SER A 368 -10.54 10.36 -22.46
C SER A 368 -9.92 10.02 -21.10
N LEU A 369 -10.32 8.90 -20.49
CA LEU A 369 -9.73 8.36 -19.26
C LEU A 369 -8.62 7.33 -19.54
N SER A 370 -8.32 6.98 -20.79
CA SER A 370 -7.41 5.86 -21.10
C SER A 370 -6.01 6.01 -20.52
N MET A 371 -5.38 7.18 -20.69
CA MET A 371 -4.04 7.42 -20.13
C MET A 371 -4.03 7.52 -18.60
N PRO A 372 -4.91 8.29 -17.94
CA PRO A 372 -4.94 8.33 -16.48
C PRO A 372 -5.32 6.99 -15.86
N PHE A 373 -6.32 6.28 -16.38
CA PHE A 373 -6.68 4.97 -15.85
C PHE A 373 -5.61 3.93 -16.07
N LYS A 374 -4.83 4.00 -17.15
CA LYS A 374 -3.64 3.15 -17.33
C LYS A 374 -2.62 3.40 -16.22
N ALA A 375 -2.22 4.65 -15.98
CA ALA A 375 -1.24 4.96 -14.93
C ALA A 375 -1.73 4.63 -13.51
N ILE A 376 -3.02 4.86 -13.24
CA ILE A 376 -3.66 4.48 -11.97
C ILE A 376 -3.68 2.96 -11.84
N ALA A 377 -4.06 2.23 -12.89
CA ALA A 377 -4.08 0.78 -12.91
C ALA A 377 -2.69 0.18 -12.69
N ASP A 378 -1.68 0.68 -13.40
CA ASP A 378 -0.29 0.22 -13.26
C ASP A 378 0.20 0.45 -11.82
N SER A 379 -0.06 1.62 -11.24
CA SER A 379 0.29 1.92 -9.84
C SER A 379 -0.46 1.02 -8.85
N PHE A 380 -1.75 0.77 -9.10
CA PHE A 380 -2.57 -0.09 -8.26
C PHE A 380 -2.12 -1.55 -8.29
N MET A 381 -1.75 -2.08 -9.46
CA MET A 381 -1.24 -3.44 -9.62
C MET A 381 0.15 -3.63 -9.01
N ILE A 382 1.00 -2.59 -8.96
CA ILE A 382 2.28 -2.64 -8.23
C ILE A 382 2.03 -2.85 -6.73
N MET A 383 1.05 -2.16 -6.16
CA MET A 383 0.68 -2.31 -4.75
C MET A 383 -0.09 -3.59 -4.47
N ASN A 384 -0.82 -4.11 -5.46
CA ASN A 384 -1.68 -5.28 -5.35
C ASN A 384 -1.36 -6.28 -6.48
N PRO A 385 -0.21 -7.00 -6.40
CA PRO A 385 0.28 -7.85 -7.48
C PRO A 385 -0.64 -9.04 -7.81
N GLY A 386 -1.56 -9.40 -6.91
CA GLY A 386 -2.58 -10.42 -7.14
C GLY A 386 -3.74 -9.95 -8.03
N VAL A 387 -3.92 -8.63 -8.23
CA VAL A 387 -4.98 -8.08 -9.07
C VAL A 387 -4.49 -7.89 -10.50
N LYS A 388 -5.30 -8.34 -11.45
CA LYS A 388 -5.10 -8.06 -12.88
C LYS A 388 -6.21 -7.14 -13.38
N ILE A 389 -5.86 -5.92 -13.79
CA ILE A 389 -6.84 -4.97 -14.31
C ILE A 389 -7.09 -5.23 -15.80
N LEU A 390 -8.35 -5.43 -16.16
CA LEU A 390 -8.85 -5.59 -17.52
C LEU A 390 -9.66 -4.33 -17.89
N ALA A 391 -8.94 -3.30 -18.35
CA ALA A 391 -9.55 -2.03 -18.73
C ALA A 391 -9.97 -2.02 -20.20
N GLU A 392 -11.18 -1.53 -20.50
CA GLU A 392 -11.69 -1.37 -21.86
C GLU A 392 -12.23 0.04 -22.08
N ALA A 393 -11.61 0.73 -23.05
CA ALA A 393 -11.99 2.08 -23.43
C ALA A 393 -13.12 2.08 -24.48
N SER A 394 -14.12 2.93 -24.31
CA SER A 394 -15.11 3.27 -25.36
C SER A 394 -15.76 4.64 -25.09
N GLY A 395 -16.72 5.07 -25.91
CA GLY A 395 -17.59 6.18 -25.54
C GLY A 395 -18.38 5.85 -24.26
N SER A 396 -18.69 6.83 -23.42
CA SER A 396 -19.42 6.60 -22.16
C SER A 396 -20.76 5.87 -22.35
N LEU A 397 -21.52 6.24 -23.39
CA LEU A 397 -22.78 5.59 -23.73
C LEU A 397 -22.56 4.13 -24.15
N ASP A 398 -21.55 3.86 -24.97
CA ASP A 398 -21.22 2.48 -25.39
C ASP A 398 -20.73 1.65 -24.20
N ALA A 399 -19.96 2.24 -23.29
CA ALA A 399 -19.52 1.60 -22.04
C ALA A 399 -20.73 1.22 -21.18
N ALA A 400 -21.71 2.12 -21.02
CA ALA A 400 -22.96 1.82 -20.32
C ALA A 400 -23.78 0.74 -21.04
N ARG A 401 -23.91 0.80 -22.38
CA ARG A 401 -24.66 -0.18 -23.18
C ARG A 401 -24.04 -1.58 -23.17
N LYS A 402 -22.73 -1.70 -23.07
CA LYS A 402 -22.07 -3.01 -22.84
C LYS A 402 -22.60 -3.71 -21.59
N ILE A 403 -22.95 -2.93 -20.57
CA ILE A 403 -23.52 -3.43 -19.31
C ILE A 403 -25.03 -3.65 -19.46
N THR A 404 -25.76 -2.63 -19.92
CA THR A 404 -27.23 -2.63 -19.89
C THR A 404 -27.86 -3.48 -21.00
N GLU A 405 -27.29 -3.44 -22.21
CA GLU A 405 -27.82 -4.13 -23.39
C GLU A 405 -27.11 -5.46 -23.64
N LEU A 406 -25.77 -5.47 -23.58
CA LEU A 406 -24.96 -6.67 -23.88
C LEU A 406 -24.71 -7.57 -22.66
N LYS A 407 -25.14 -7.15 -21.46
CA LYS A 407 -25.00 -7.88 -20.19
C LYS A 407 -23.58 -8.37 -19.90
N ARG A 408 -22.57 -7.58 -20.29
CA ARG A 408 -21.17 -7.91 -20.03
C ARG A 408 -20.82 -7.66 -18.57
N ASP A 409 -20.05 -8.58 -18.00
CA ASP A 409 -19.50 -8.43 -16.66
C ASP A 409 -18.58 -7.21 -16.58
N CYS A 410 -18.74 -6.45 -15.51
CA CYS A 410 -18.02 -5.21 -15.25
C CYS A 410 -17.99 -4.98 -13.74
N ASP A 411 -16.84 -4.58 -13.20
CA ASP A 411 -16.69 -4.20 -11.79
C ASP A 411 -16.89 -2.70 -11.60
N ILE A 412 -16.28 -1.90 -12.48
CA ILE A 412 -16.28 -0.43 -12.41
C ILE A 412 -16.64 0.16 -13.78
N MET A 413 -17.58 1.11 -13.77
CA MET A 413 -17.85 1.96 -14.94
C MET A 413 -17.46 3.41 -14.64
N ALA A 414 -16.60 3.99 -15.50
CA ALA A 414 -16.17 5.38 -15.41
C ALA A 414 -16.56 6.17 -16.67
N SER A 415 -17.38 7.20 -16.51
CA SER A 415 -17.92 8.02 -17.59
C SER A 415 -17.25 9.39 -17.66
N ALA A 416 -17.06 9.91 -18.87
CA ALA A 416 -16.73 11.32 -19.14
C ALA A 416 -17.89 12.31 -18.88
N ASP A 417 -19.07 11.79 -18.60
CA ASP A 417 -20.25 12.55 -18.24
C ASP A 417 -21.03 11.76 -17.19
N TYR A 418 -21.05 12.26 -15.96
CA TYR A 418 -21.70 11.60 -14.83
C TYR A 418 -23.18 11.29 -15.09
N VAL A 419 -23.87 12.06 -15.93
CA VAL A 419 -25.30 11.88 -16.24
C VAL A 419 -25.57 10.55 -16.94
N VAL A 420 -24.57 9.99 -17.63
CA VAL A 420 -24.68 8.64 -18.23
C VAL A 420 -24.89 7.58 -17.16
N ILE A 421 -24.20 7.69 -16.02
CA ILE A 421 -24.36 6.75 -14.90
C ILE A 421 -25.74 6.94 -14.27
N ASP A 422 -26.13 8.19 -14.02
CA ASP A 422 -27.42 8.53 -13.40
C ASP A 422 -28.61 8.01 -14.22
N ASN A 423 -28.55 8.13 -15.55
CA ASN A 423 -29.69 7.82 -16.42
C ASN A 423 -29.72 6.37 -16.95
N LEU A 424 -28.55 5.73 -17.13
CA LEU A 424 -28.49 4.40 -17.76
C LEU A 424 -28.13 3.28 -16.79
N LEU A 425 -27.44 3.56 -15.68
CA LEU A 425 -27.00 2.54 -14.74
C LEU A 425 -27.79 2.57 -13.44
N ILE A 426 -28.19 3.74 -12.95
CA ILE A 426 -28.97 3.87 -11.73
C ILE A 426 -30.47 3.76 -12.05
N PRO A 427 -31.27 3.04 -11.23
CA PRO A 427 -30.87 2.25 -10.06
C PRO A 427 -30.62 0.76 -10.39
N GLU A 428 -30.81 0.32 -11.63
CA GLU A 428 -30.88 -1.11 -11.96
C GLU A 428 -29.52 -1.82 -11.85
N TYR A 429 -28.44 -1.16 -12.26
CA TYR A 429 -27.08 -1.73 -12.34
C TYR A 429 -26.12 -1.13 -11.32
N ALA A 430 -26.37 0.10 -10.84
CA ALA A 430 -25.55 0.81 -9.86
C ALA A 430 -26.43 1.50 -8.80
N GLU A 431 -25.85 1.81 -7.64
CA GLU A 431 -26.55 2.53 -6.55
C GLU A 431 -26.07 3.97 -6.42
N GLU A 432 -24.81 4.23 -6.73
CA GLU A 432 -24.15 5.50 -6.47
C GLU A 432 -23.38 5.99 -7.70
N ASN A 433 -23.11 7.28 -7.74
CA ASN A 433 -22.29 7.91 -8.77
C ASN A 433 -21.31 8.90 -8.11
N ILE A 434 -20.02 8.58 -8.15
CA ILE A 434 -18.98 9.40 -7.57
C ILE A 434 -18.45 10.34 -8.64
N LYS A 435 -18.69 11.64 -8.46
CA LYS A 435 -18.11 12.70 -9.29
C LYS A 435 -16.65 12.92 -8.86
N PHE A 436 -15.70 12.45 -9.66
CA PHE A 436 -14.30 12.31 -9.19
C PHE A 436 -13.29 13.21 -9.91
N ALA A 437 -13.65 13.81 -11.04
CA ALA A 437 -12.78 14.74 -11.76
C ALA A 437 -13.56 15.66 -12.71
N THR A 438 -12.93 16.75 -13.12
CA THR A 438 -13.39 17.61 -14.22
C THR A 438 -12.35 17.76 -15.32
N ASN A 439 -12.82 18.12 -16.51
CA ASN A 439 -11.99 18.54 -17.64
C ASN A 439 -12.29 20.00 -17.98
N GLU A 440 -11.49 20.64 -18.82
CA GLU A 440 -11.77 22.01 -19.27
C GLU A 440 -11.34 22.25 -20.72
N MET A 441 -12.03 23.17 -21.39
CA MET A 441 -11.66 23.65 -22.72
C MET A 441 -10.42 24.54 -22.60
N ALA A 442 -9.46 24.31 -23.49
CA ALA A 442 -8.25 25.09 -23.62
C ALA A 442 -7.98 25.42 -25.09
N LEU A 443 -7.15 26.43 -25.29
CA LEU A 443 -6.59 26.75 -26.59
C LEU A 443 -5.18 26.17 -26.66
N VAL A 444 -4.97 25.16 -27.50
CA VAL A 444 -3.73 24.37 -27.57
C VAL A 444 -2.91 24.79 -28.78
N TYR A 445 -1.59 24.89 -28.59
CA TYR A 445 -0.65 25.38 -29.58
C TYR A 445 0.75 24.78 -29.39
N THR A 446 1.70 25.16 -30.24
CA THR A 446 3.11 24.78 -30.12
C THR A 446 3.99 26.01 -30.14
N GLU A 447 5.29 25.84 -29.87
CA GLU A 447 6.27 26.93 -30.03
C GLU A 447 6.29 27.51 -31.44
N LYS A 448 5.99 26.68 -32.45
CA LYS A 448 6.01 27.06 -33.87
C LYS A 448 4.76 27.85 -34.28
N SER A 449 3.71 27.83 -33.47
CA SER A 449 2.47 28.54 -33.73
C SER A 449 2.70 30.05 -33.79
N LYS A 450 2.07 30.73 -34.75
CA LYS A 450 2.19 32.19 -34.88
C LYS A 450 1.74 32.89 -33.61
N TYR A 451 2.55 33.84 -33.14
CA TYR A 451 2.29 34.65 -31.94
C TYR A 451 2.24 33.85 -30.63
N SER A 452 2.84 32.65 -30.58
CA SER A 452 2.86 31.76 -29.41
C SER A 452 3.44 32.40 -28.14
N ASN A 453 4.29 33.43 -28.28
CA ASN A 453 4.90 34.17 -27.17
C ASN A 453 4.14 35.46 -26.78
N GLU A 454 3.12 35.85 -27.56
CA GLU A 454 2.37 37.09 -27.37
C GLU A 454 0.91 36.85 -26.93
N ILE A 455 0.38 35.66 -27.24
CA ILE A 455 -1.00 35.31 -26.93
C ILE A 455 -1.19 35.03 -25.43
N ASP A 456 -2.26 35.57 -24.84
CA ASP A 456 -2.64 35.38 -23.45
C ASP A 456 -4.17 35.30 -23.27
N SER A 457 -4.62 35.13 -22.02
CA SER A 457 -6.03 34.94 -21.68
C SER A 457 -6.90 36.18 -21.91
N LEU A 458 -6.31 37.35 -22.13
CA LEU A 458 -6.98 38.62 -22.38
C LEU A 458 -7.09 38.93 -23.87
N ASN A 459 -6.09 38.53 -24.66
CA ASN A 459 -5.94 38.96 -26.05
C ASN A 459 -6.21 37.86 -27.09
N TRP A 460 -6.44 36.60 -26.68
CA TRP A 460 -6.55 35.45 -27.57
C TRP A 460 -7.54 35.61 -28.74
N LEU A 461 -8.69 36.23 -28.52
CA LEU A 461 -9.68 36.49 -29.59
C LEU A 461 -9.12 37.37 -30.72
N SER A 462 -8.31 38.38 -30.36
CA SER A 462 -7.70 39.29 -31.33
C SER A 462 -6.67 38.58 -32.20
N TYR A 463 -5.93 37.60 -31.66
CA TYR A 463 -4.96 36.81 -32.42
C TYR A 463 -5.65 35.75 -33.28
N LEU A 464 -6.63 35.03 -32.73
CA LEU A 464 -7.33 33.97 -33.44
C LEU A 464 -8.14 34.51 -34.63
N SER A 465 -8.59 35.77 -34.57
CA SER A 465 -9.33 36.43 -35.65
C SER A 465 -8.43 36.98 -36.77
N ARG A 466 -7.10 37.07 -36.59
CA ARG A 466 -6.18 37.58 -37.64
C ARG A 466 -6.16 36.68 -38.87
N LYS A 467 -6.08 37.26 -40.06
CA LYS A 467 -6.13 36.49 -41.33
C LYS A 467 -4.95 35.52 -41.53
N ASP A 468 -3.81 35.81 -40.91
CA ASP A 468 -2.59 35.02 -41.05
C ASP A 468 -2.48 33.89 -40.02
N VAL A 469 -3.29 33.86 -38.97
CA VAL A 469 -3.34 32.77 -37.98
C VAL A 469 -4.28 31.68 -38.49
N ALA A 470 -3.92 30.40 -38.42
CA ALA A 470 -4.79 29.28 -38.78
C ALA A 470 -5.36 28.60 -37.53
N ILE A 471 -6.66 28.27 -37.53
CA ILE A 471 -7.31 27.61 -36.39
C ILE A 471 -7.93 26.26 -36.75
N GLY A 472 -7.93 25.33 -35.79
CA GLY A 472 -8.59 24.02 -35.90
C GLY A 472 -9.60 23.79 -34.77
N ARG A 473 -10.66 23.05 -35.07
CA ARG A 473 -11.64 22.55 -34.09
C ARG A 473 -12.30 21.30 -34.64
N SER A 474 -12.88 20.48 -33.79
CA SER A 474 -13.66 19.34 -34.27
C SER A 474 -15.06 19.76 -34.71
N ASP A 475 -15.72 18.85 -35.42
CA ASP A 475 -17.06 19.01 -35.96
C ASP A 475 -18.11 18.94 -34.84
N PRO A 476 -18.90 20.01 -34.59
CA PRO A 476 -19.92 20.01 -33.54
C PRO A 476 -21.03 18.99 -33.76
N ASP A 477 -21.24 18.52 -35.00
CA ASP A 477 -22.24 17.49 -35.29
C ASP A 477 -21.73 16.06 -35.00
N SER A 478 -20.42 15.91 -34.84
CA SER A 478 -19.76 14.60 -34.73
C SER A 478 -18.99 14.40 -33.41
N ASP A 479 -18.58 15.48 -32.74
CA ASP A 479 -17.71 15.41 -31.56
C ASP A 479 -18.06 16.46 -30.47
N PRO A 480 -18.15 16.03 -29.19
CA PRO A 480 -18.29 16.92 -28.05
C PRO A 480 -17.32 18.07 -27.95
N CYS A 481 -16.04 17.90 -28.29
CA CYS A 481 -15.11 19.04 -28.26
C CYS A 481 -15.53 20.13 -29.26
N GLY A 482 -16.15 19.75 -30.37
CA GLY A 482 -16.59 20.66 -31.42
C GLY A 482 -17.75 21.55 -30.97
N TYR A 483 -18.80 20.96 -30.38
CA TYR A 483 -19.91 21.75 -29.86
C TYR A 483 -19.52 22.49 -28.58
N ARG A 484 -18.62 21.96 -27.74
CA ARG A 484 -18.08 22.65 -26.57
C ARG A 484 -17.23 23.86 -26.94
N THR A 485 -16.50 23.79 -28.05
CA THR A 485 -15.83 24.97 -28.64
C THR A 485 -16.83 26.07 -28.95
N LEU A 486 -17.96 25.74 -29.58
CA LEU A 486 -19.00 26.71 -29.88
C LEU A 486 -19.68 27.26 -28.62
N LEU A 487 -19.92 26.41 -27.61
CA LEU A 487 -20.44 26.85 -26.31
C LEU A 487 -19.48 27.80 -25.61
N THR A 488 -18.18 27.50 -25.59
CA THR A 488 -17.16 28.39 -25.01
C THR A 488 -17.12 29.74 -25.73
N LEU A 489 -17.22 29.75 -27.06
CA LEU A 489 -17.29 30.99 -27.84
C LEU A 489 -18.58 31.77 -27.57
N GLU A 490 -19.73 31.09 -27.49
CA GLU A 490 -21.02 31.72 -27.17
C GLU A 490 -21.05 32.28 -25.75
N LEU A 491 -20.50 31.55 -24.76
CA LEU A 491 -20.35 32.05 -23.39
C LEU A 491 -19.45 33.29 -23.34
N THR A 492 -18.37 33.30 -24.12
CA THR A 492 -17.50 34.47 -24.25
C THR A 492 -18.27 35.65 -24.85
N LYS A 493 -19.10 35.40 -25.87
CA LYS A 493 -19.96 36.40 -26.50
C LYS A 493 -20.95 37.00 -25.48
N LEU A 494 -21.65 36.16 -24.72
CA LEU A 494 -22.61 36.58 -23.70
C LEU A 494 -21.95 37.41 -22.58
N GLN A 495 -20.75 37.02 -22.14
CA GLN A 495 -20.02 37.73 -21.08
C GLN A 495 -19.44 39.08 -21.52
N SER A 496 -19.32 39.32 -22.82
CA SER A 496 -18.78 40.58 -23.37
C SER A 496 -19.73 41.78 -23.26
N GLY A 497 -20.97 41.61 -22.77
CA GLY A 497 -21.87 42.71 -22.45
C GLY A 497 -22.22 43.65 -23.62
N LYS A 498 -22.27 43.11 -24.85
CA LYS A 498 -22.47 43.83 -26.14
C LYS A 498 -21.23 44.54 -26.70
N ASN A 499 -20.01 44.20 -26.26
CA ASN A 499 -18.81 44.69 -26.94
C ASN A 499 -18.78 44.19 -28.40
N ARG A 500 -18.99 45.11 -29.34
CA ARG A 500 -19.10 44.80 -30.78
C ARG A 500 -17.84 44.19 -31.36
N GLU A 501 -16.67 44.65 -30.92
CA GLU A 501 -15.38 44.12 -31.40
C GLU A 501 -15.22 42.65 -31.02
N VAL A 502 -15.52 42.30 -29.77
CA VAL A 502 -15.46 40.91 -29.28
C VAL A 502 -16.45 40.01 -30.03
N ILE A 503 -17.66 40.51 -30.30
CA ILE A 503 -18.67 39.79 -31.08
C ILE A 503 -18.16 39.53 -32.52
N GLU A 504 -17.63 40.53 -33.19
CA GLU A 504 -17.10 40.41 -34.56
C GLU A 504 -15.89 39.46 -34.63
N GLN A 505 -15.01 39.47 -33.61
CA GLN A 505 -13.90 38.53 -33.50
C GLN A 505 -14.39 37.08 -33.34
N ILE A 506 -15.38 36.84 -32.47
CA ILE A 506 -15.96 35.51 -32.28
C ILE A 506 -16.64 35.01 -33.56
N GLU A 507 -17.44 35.84 -34.22
CA GLU A 507 -18.11 35.49 -35.48
C GLU A 507 -17.08 35.18 -36.58
N THR A 508 -15.97 35.92 -36.62
CA THR A 508 -14.83 35.64 -37.49
C THR A 508 -14.22 34.27 -37.18
N ILE A 509 -13.94 33.97 -35.91
CA ILE A 509 -13.37 32.68 -35.48
C ILE A 509 -14.29 31.51 -35.85
N ILE A 510 -15.59 31.63 -35.66
CA ILE A 510 -16.57 30.57 -35.99
C ILE A 510 -16.60 30.29 -37.50
N ALA A 511 -16.54 31.34 -38.33
CA ALA A 511 -16.64 31.24 -39.78
C ALA A 511 -15.32 30.83 -40.48
N LYS A 512 -14.19 31.01 -39.81
CA LYS A 512 -12.84 30.86 -40.36
C LYS A 512 -12.39 29.39 -40.43
N ASP A 513 -11.46 29.12 -41.36
CA ASP A 513 -10.69 27.87 -41.45
C ASP A 513 -11.49 26.57 -41.42
N ARG A 514 -12.71 26.56 -41.98
CA ARG A 514 -13.59 25.39 -42.02
C ARG A 514 -12.95 24.12 -42.62
N ARG A 515 -11.90 24.28 -43.45
CA ARG A 515 -11.09 23.18 -44.01
C ARG A 515 -10.28 22.39 -42.95
N PHE A 516 -10.04 22.97 -41.78
CA PHE A 516 -9.35 22.34 -40.66
C PHE A 516 -10.31 21.79 -39.60
N ILE A 517 -11.61 21.70 -39.93
CA ILE A 517 -12.55 20.95 -39.11
C ILE A 517 -12.29 19.44 -39.31
N ARG A 518 -12.26 18.70 -38.21
CA ARG A 518 -12.09 17.24 -38.22
C ARG A 518 -13.23 16.53 -37.48
N PRO A 519 -13.54 15.26 -37.82
CA PRO A 519 -14.59 14.52 -37.14
C PRO A 519 -14.32 14.33 -35.64
N LYS A 520 -13.05 14.25 -35.21
CA LYS A 520 -12.63 14.10 -33.82
C LYS A 520 -11.58 15.14 -33.45
N GLU A 521 -11.54 15.53 -32.19
CA GLU A 521 -10.61 16.49 -31.63
C GLU A 521 -9.16 16.00 -31.66
N VAL A 522 -8.93 14.70 -31.45
CA VAL A 522 -7.57 14.11 -31.49
C VAL A 522 -6.94 14.14 -32.88
N ASP A 523 -7.75 14.19 -33.95
CA ASP A 523 -7.26 14.31 -35.33
C ASP A 523 -6.59 15.67 -35.59
N LEU A 524 -6.88 16.67 -34.75
CA LEU A 524 -6.30 18.01 -34.83
C LEU A 524 -4.84 18.05 -34.37
N LEU A 525 -4.42 17.08 -33.55
CA LEU A 525 -3.04 17.00 -33.05
C LEU A 525 -2.03 16.92 -34.20
N ALA A 526 -2.33 16.12 -35.23
CA ALA A 526 -1.47 15.99 -36.40
C ALA A 526 -1.39 17.27 -37.24
N LEU A 527 -2.48 18.05 -37.31
CA LEU A 527 -2.48 19.35 -37.99
C LEU A 527 -1.65 20.38 -37.26
N LEU A 528 -1.75 20.37 -35.93
CA LEU A 528 -0.98 21.26 -35.07
C LEU A 528 0.52 20.94 -35.14
N ASP A 529 0.88 19.65 -35.07
CA ASP A 529 2.28 19.20 -35.16
C ASP A 529 2.92 19.51 -36.53
N ALA A 530 2.15 19.32 -37.61
CA ALA A 530 2.57 19.67 -38.96
C ALA A 530 2.63 21.20 -39.23
N GLY A 531 2.17 22.04 -38.29
CA GLY A 531 2.06 23.49 -38.47
C GLY A 531 1.02 23.91 -39.51
N ALA A 532 0.06 23.04 -39.83
CA ALA A 532 -1.05 23.36 -40.73
C ALA A 532 -2.09 24.28 -40.06
N VAL A 533 -2.17 24.22 -38.73
CA VAL A 533 -2.90 25.14 -37.87
C VAL A 533 -1.99 25.68 -36.79
N ASP A 534 -2.21 26.91 -36.36
CA ASP A 534 -1.47 27.54 -35.26
C ASP A 534 -2.11 27.20 -33.90
N TYR A 535 -3.44 27.21 -33.83
CA TYR A 535 -4.17 26.96 -32.58
C TYR A 535 -5.33 26.00 -32.79
N ILE A 536 -5.59 25.15 -31.80
CA ILE A 536 -6.74 24.25 -31.78
C ILE A 536 -7.52 24.38 -30.49
N PHE A 537 -8.85 24.31 -30.57
CA PHE A 537 -9.67 24.12 -29.38
C PHE A 537 -9.65 22.65 -28.98
N LEU A 538 -9.24 22.36 -27.75
CA LEU A 538 -9.07 21.00 -27.25
C LEU A 538 -9.28 20.95 -25.74
N TYR A 539 -9.41 19.76 -25.18
CA TYR A 539 -9.38 19.57 -23.73
C TYR A 539 -7.98 19.80 -23.17
N LYS A 540 -7.88 20.51 -22.04
CA LYS A 540 -6.61 20.73 -21.33
C LYS A 540 -5.90 19.42 -21.00
N SER A 541 -6.65 18.42 -20.54
CA SER A 541 -6.09 17.09 -20.24
C SER A 541 -5.33 16.50 -21.43
N VAL A 542 -5.89 16.59 -22.65
CA VAL A 542 -5.22 16.10 -23.87
C VAL A 542 -3.96 16.93 -24.17
N ALA A 543 -3.99 18.24 -23.95
CA ALA A 543 -2.80 19.09 -24.11
C ALA A 543 -1.65 18.66 -23.18
N VAL A 544 -1.96 18.47 -21.88
CA VAL A 544 -0.98 18.02 -20.86
C VAL A 544 -0.43 16.65 -21.21
N GLN A 545 -1.32 15.72 -21.55
CA GLN A 545 -1.02 14.35 -21.93
C GLN A 545 -0.11 14.21 -23.15
N HIS A 546 -0.18 15.14 -24.10
CA HIS A 546 0.66 15.19 -25.29
C HIS A 546 1.82 16.19 -25.17
N ASN A 547 2.07 16.74 -23.98
CA ASN A 547 3.12 17.73 -23.72
C ASN A 547 3.06 18.94 -24.67
N LEU A 548 1.85 19.43 -24.95
CA LEU A 548 1.60 20.58 -25.80
C LEU A 548 1.46 21.85 -24.97
N LYS A 549 1.79 23.00 -25.58
CA LYS A 549 1.48 24.29 -24.96
C LYS A 549 -0.01 24.54 -25.02
N TYR A 550 -0.55 25.18 -23.99
CA TYR A 550 -1.95 25.56 -23.95
C TYR A 550 -2.14 26.86 -23.20
N LEU A 551 -3.21 27.55 -23.55
CA LEU A 551 -3.71 28.72 -22.86
C LEU A 551 -4.99 28.33 -22.11
N GLU A 552 -5.01 28.62 -20.81
CA GLU A 552 -6.20 28.43 -19.98
C GLU A 552 -7.25 29.50 -20.29
N LEU A 553 -8.46 29.04 -20.59
CA LEU A 553 -9.59 29.93 -20.80
C LEU A 553 -10.25 30.26 -19.45
N PRO A 554 -10.86 31.45 -19.30
CA PRO A 554 -11.53 31.83 -18.05
C PRO A 554 -12.54 30.77 -17.58
N LYS A 555 -12.56 30.48 -16.27
CA LYS A 555 -13.47 29.47 -15.68
C LYS A 555 -14.94 29.68 -16.06
N ARG A 556 -15.36 30.92 -16.29
CA ARG A 556 -16.72 31.26 -16.68
C ARG A 556 -17.11 30.81 -18.09
N VAL A 557 -16.16 30.43 -18.95
CA VAL A 557 -16.41 30.03 -20.35
C VAL A 557 -15.82 28.67 -20.71
N ASN A 558 -14.89 28.13 -19.90
CA ASN A 558 -14.12 26.93 -20.23
C ASN A 558 -14.82 25.59 -19.95
N LEU A 559 -16.03 25.63 -19.37
CA LEU A 559 -16.86 24.46 -19.04
C LEU A 559 -16.20 23.47 -18.05
N GLY A 560 -15.29 23.95 -17.18
CA GLY A 560 -14.52 23.08 -16.29
C GLY A 560 -14.87 23.09 -14.81
N ASP A 561 -15.72 24.03 -14.36
CA ASP A 561 -16.03 24.24 -12.96
C ASP A 561 -17.55 24.19 -12.73
N PRO A 562 -18.08 23.14 -12.06
CA PRO A 562 -19.52 22.97 -11.81
C PRO A 562 -20.18 24.16 -11.10
N ASN A 563 -19.42 24.97 -10.36
CA ASN A 563 -19.95 26.18 -9.70
C ASN A 563 -20.43 27.24 -10.71
N TYR A 564 -19.99 27.14 -11.97
CA TYR A 564 -20.39 28.01 -13.06
C TYR A 564 -21.49 27.41 -13.94
N ASN A 565 -22.11 26.28 -13.59
CA ASN A 565 -23.19 25.67 -14.38
C ASN A 565 -24.35 26.64 -14.65
N SER A 566 -24.70 27.51 -13.71
CA SER A 566 -25.72 28.56 -13.93
C SER A 566 -25.33 29.52 -15.06
N THR A 567 -24.03 29.79 -15.23
CA THR A 567 -23.48 30.60 -16.32
C THR A 567 -23.37 29.79 -17.60
N TYR A 568 -22.80 28.58 -17.56
CA TYR A 568 -22.64 27.71 -18.73
C TYR A 568 -23.97 27.45 -19.42
N SER A 569 -25.02 27.29 -18.63
CA SER A 569 -26.36 26.98 -19.12
C SER A 569 -27.02 28.14 -19.90
N GLN A 570 -26.43 29.33 -19.89
CA GLN A 570 -26.93 30.46 -20.70
C GLN A 570 -26.59 30.30 -22.19
N ALA A 571 -25.56 29.51 -22.53
CA ALA A 571 -25.21 29.21 -23.90
C ALA A 571 -25.87 27.91 -24.37
N THR A 572 -26.37 27.95 -25.60
CA THR A 572 -26.96 26.80 -26.28
C THR A 572 -26.42 26.75 -27.70
N VAL A 573 -26.09 25.54 -28.17
CA VAL A 573 -25.66 25.29 -29.55
C VAL A 573 -26.54 24.24 -30.19
N SER A 574 -26.85 24.43 -31.48
CA SER A 574 -27.70 23.51 -32.23
C SER A 574 -26.81 22.57 -33.04
N VAL A 575 -26.93 21.26 -32.78
CA VAL A 575 -26.18 20.19 -33.46
C VAL A 575 -27.12 19.22 -34.14
N ARG A 576 -26.61 18.41 -35.05
CA ARG A 576 -27.37 17.34 -35.72
C ARG A 576 -27.99 16.37 -34.71
N GLY A 577 -29.28 16.12 -34.88
CA GLY A 577 -30.05 15.17 -34.08
C GLY A 577 -29.99 13.73 -34.59
N ALA A 578 -30.64 12.83 -33.87
CA ALA A 578 -30.60 11.38 -34.12
C ALA A 578 -31.16 10.94 -35.49
N LYS A 579 -31.98 11.77 -36.15
CA LYS A 579 -32.54 11.49 -37.49
C LYS A 579 -31.93 12.46 -38.51
N PRO A 580 -31.68 12.03 -39.76
CA PRO A 580 -31.24 12.95 -40.80
C PRO A 580 -32.17 14.16 -40.90
N GLY A 581 -31.59 15.37 -40.84
CA GLY A 581 -32.32 16.63 -40.92
C GLY A 581 -32.91 17.16 -39.61
N THR A 582 -32.87 16.41 -38.50
CA THR A 582 -33.26 16.96 -37.18
C THR A 582 -32.08 17.67 -36.52
N LYS A 583 -32.38 18.64 -35.67
CA LYS A 583 -31.40 19.29 -34.79
C LYS A 583 -31.80 19.12 -33.33
N ILE A 584 -30.80 19.07 -32.46
CA ILE A 584 -30.98 19.10 -31.00
C ILE A 584 -30.21 20.30 -30.44
N GLU A 585 -30.74 20.88 -29.37
CA GLU A 585 -30.08 21.94 -28.64
C GLU A 585 -29.26 21.36 -27.49
N ILE A 586 -27.97 21.67 -27.47
CA ILE A 586 -27.05 21.31 -26.39
C ILE A 586 -26.83 22.55 -25.55
N LYS A 587 -27.18 22.46 -24.28
CA LYS A 587 -26.98 23.50 -23.27
C LYS A 587 -25.58 23.35 -22.64
N GLY A 588 -24.93 24.46 -22.33
CA GLY A 588 -23.61 24.42 -21.68
C GLY A 588 -23.67 23.88 -20.25
N GLU A 589 -22.74 22.99 -19.91
CA GLU A 589 -22.57 22.39 -18.59
C GLU A 589 -21.09 22.02 -18.36
N ALA A 590 -20.68 21.96 -17.09
CA ALA A 590 -19.36 21.51 -16.69
C ALA A 590 -19.08 20.07 -17.10
N MET A 591 -17.86 19.81 -17.56
CA MET A 591 -17.40 18.46 -17.88
C MET A 591 -17.00 17.73 -16.61
N VAL A 592 -17.92 16.92 -16.07
CA VAL A 592 -17.71 16.17 -14.83
C VAL A 592 -17.69 14.67 -15.10
N TYR A 593 -16.56 14.05 -14.76
CA TYR A 593 -16.38 12.60 -14.79
C TYR A 593 -17.11 11.95 -13.61
N GLY A 594 -17.82 10.86 -13.90
CA GLY A 594 -18.48 10.01 -12.91
C GLY A 594 -17.85 8.61 -12.87
N VAL A 595 -17.83 7.97 -11.72
CA VAL A 595 -17.42 6.58 -11.56
C VAL A 595 -18.36 5.84 -10.62
N THR A 596 -18.64 4.57 -10.90
CA THR A 596 -19.47 3.72 -10.06
C THR A 596 -18.98 2.28 -10.01
N ILE A 597 -19.30 1.59 -8.92
CA ILE A 597 -19.12 0.14 -8.76
C ILE A 597 -20.44 -0.54 -9.12
N MET A 598 -20.37 -1.57 -9.95
CA MET A 598 -21.56 -2.31 -10.38
C MET A 598 -22.17 -3.11 -9.21
N LYS A 599 -23.50 -3.16 -9.13
CA LYS A 599 -24.23 -3.96 -8.12
C LYS A 599 -23.79 -5.42 -8.11
N LYS A 600 -23.58 -5.98 -9.30
CA LYS A 600 -23.11 -7.36 -9.52
C LYS A 600 -21.63 -7.42 -9.91
N ALA A 601 -20.80 -6.53 -9.38
CA ALA A 601 -19.35 -6.53 -9.61
C ALA A 601 -18.74 -7.91 -9.28
N PRO A 602 -18.17 -8.65 -10.26
CA PRO A 602 -17.55 -9.96 -10.02
C PRO A 602 -16.44 -9.97 -8.97
N ASN A 603 -15.70 -8.88 -8.84
CA ASN A 603 -14.59 -8.68 -7.90
C ASN A 603 -14.76 -7.38 -7.11
N ARG A 604 -15.83 -7.34 -6.29
CA ARG A 604 -16.19 -6.16 -5.51
C ARG A 604 -15.10 -5.68 -4.56
N ALA A 605 -14.35 -6.58 -3.92
CA ALA A 605 -13.28 -6.19 -3.00
C ALA A 605 -12.15 -5.42 -3.71
N ALA A 606 -11.73 -5.88 -4.89
CA ALA A 606 -10.74 -5.15 -5.69
C ALA A 606 -11.31 -3.84 -6.24
N ALA A 607 -12.60 -3.80 -6.57
CA ALA A 607 -13.28 -2.60 -7.06
C ALA A 607 -13.32 -1.50 -5.99
N GLU A 608 -13.73 -1.83 -4.77
CA GLU A 608 -13.80 -0.89 -3.64
C GLU A 608 -12.41 -0.33 -3.30
N ALA A 609 -11.38 -1.18 -3.26
CA ALA A 609 -10.01 -0.74 -3.03
C ALA A 609 -9.45 0.11 -4.19
N PHE A 610 -9.81 -0.18 -5.44
CA PHE A 610 -9.42 0.64 -6.59
C PHE A 610 -10.08 2.02 -6.53
N ILE A 611 -11.35 2.11 -6.13
CA ILE A 611 -12.03 3.40 -5.93
C ILE A 611 -11.40 4.17 -4.76
N GLU A 612 -11.08 3.50 -3.65
CA GLU A 612 -10.35 4.13 -2.53
C GLU A 612 -9.01 4.72 -3.01
N PHE A 613 -8.24 3.96 -3.81
CA PHE A 613 -6.98 4.44 -4.38
C PHE A 613 -7.18 5.56 -5.40
N LEU A 614 -8.22 5.49 -6.24
CA LEU A 614 -8.59 6.53 -7.21
C LEU A 614 -8.84 7.87 -6.50
N LEU A 615 -9.50 7.83 -5.35
CA LEU A 615 -9.88 9.02 -4.56
C LEU A 615 -8.80 9.47 -3.57
N ASP A 616 -7.74 8.68 -3.36
CA ASP A 616 -6.64 9.04 -2.47
C ASP A 616 -5.86 10.27 -2.98
N GLN A 617 -5.50 11.18 -2.06
CA GLN A 617 -4.81 12.43 -2.39
C GLN A 617 -3.41 12.20 -2.99
N ASN A 618 -2.72 11.16 -2.55
CA ASN A 618 -1.36 10.79 -2.97
C ASN A 618 -1.36 9.68 -4.04
N GLY A 619 -2.48 9.00 -4.23
CA GLY A 619 -2.75 8.01 -5.27
C GLY A 619 -3.39 8.61 -6.52
N GLY A 620 -4.60 8.17 -6.83
CA GLY A 620 -5.28 8.50 -8.09
C GLY A 620 -5.50 10.00 -8.31
N ARG A 621 -5.81 10.79 -7.26
CA ARG A 621 -5.98 12.25 -7.41
C ARG A 621 -4.68 12.97 -7.74
N LYS A 622 -3.53 12.42 -7.36
CA LYS A 622 -2.24 12.98 -7.79
C LYS A 622 -2.03 12.72 -9.29
N ILE A 623 -2.25 11.48 -9.73
CA ILE A 623 -2.09 11.08 -11.13
C ILE A 623 -3.05 11.87 -12.05
N LEU A 624 -4.31 12.05 -11.65
CA LEU A 624 -5.29 12.85 -12.40
C LEU A 624 -4.82 14.30 -12.61
N ARG A 625 -4.30 14.95 -11.55
CA ARG A 625 -3.75 16.32 -11.62
C ARG A 625 -2.56 16.41 -12.57
N GLU A 626 -1.63 15.46 -12.45
CA GLU A 626 -0.45 15.38 -13.32
C GLU A 626 -0.81 15.13 -14.79
N MET A 627 -1.96 14.49 -15.05
CA MET A 627 -2.50 14.27 -16.40
C MET A 627 -3.53 15.32 -16.86
N GLY A 628 -3.63 16.45 -16.16
CA GLY A 628 -4.41 17.61 -16.57
C GLY A 628 -5.93 17.49 -16.33
N GLN A 629 -6.37 16.61 -15.43
CA GLN A 629 -7.74 16.51 -14.95
C GLN A 629 -7.82 17.02 -13.51
N ASN A 630 -8.88 17.76 -13.16
CA ASN A 630 -9.02 18.39 -11.84
C ASN A 630 -9.89 17.51 -10.92
N PRO A 631 -9.34 16.84 -9.89
CA PRO A 631 -10.04 15.85 -9.09
C PRO A 631 -10.67 16.40 -7.80
#